data_AF-A0A3S9A412-F1
#
_entry.id   AF-A0A3S9A412-F1
#
_cell.length_a   1.000
_cell.length_b   1.000
_cell.length_c   1.000
_cell.angle_alpha   90.00
_cell.angle_beta   90.00
_cell.angle_gamma   90.00
#
_symmetry.space_group_name_H-M   'P 1'
#
loop_
_entity.id
_entity.type
_entity.pdbx_description
1 polymer ?
#
loop_
_entity_poly.entity_id
_entity_poly.type
_entity_poly.pdbx_seq_one_letter_code
_entity_poly.pdbx_strand_id
1 'polypeptide(L)'
;MEEQQKKRPIFTPVILLLLTMSLMGNVVLYTKKIQNDQDTKVARGNTIIQSGNETKGHFKLIADTAQHMLDKQDVPSRLADKSKLLAAFQTAPQVIQFIKEAEISKGQSFQADKQDASAFMKQAQTRLTNLGNHEGPLKANETEFLQGLIKTYQACAETMQPFDHDTWSQTNALTILVDKEWVAMAEKLQQTLHDSPVLNLSK
;
A
#
# COMPACT_ATOMS: atom_id res chain seq x y z
N MET A 1 3.39 45.80 -75.39
CA MET A 1 4.34 45.20 -74.43
C MET A 1 3.50 44.75 -73.24
N GLU A 2 3.23 43.45 -73.14
CA GLU A 2 2.45 42.91 -72.02
C GLU A 2 3.36 42.78 -70.79
N GLU A 3 3.00 43.47 -69.71
CA GLU A 3 3.67 43.33 -68.42
C GLU A 3 3.35 41.96 -67.81
N GLN A 4 4.35 41.07 -67.78
CA GLN A 4 4.24 39.83 -67.01
C GLN A 4 4.24 40.15 -65.51
N GLN A 5 3.06 40.17 -64.89
CA GLN A 5 2.88 40.16 -63.45
C GLN A 5 3.63 38.96 -62.84
N LYS A 6 4.79 39.21 -62.22
CA LYS A 6 5.53 38.21 -61.43
C LYS A 6 4.66 37.76 -60.25
N LYS A 7 4.09 36.55 -60.33
CA LYS A 7 3.43 35.88 -59.20
C LYS A 7 4.46 35.71 -58.07
N ARG A 8 4.21 36.33 -56.90
CA ARG A 8 5.09 36.20 -55.73
C ARG A 8 5.07 34.74 -55.24
N PRO A 9 6.23 34.12 -54.94
CA PRO A 9 6.26 32.74 -54.47
C PRO A 9 5.74 32.65 -53.04
N ILE A 10 4.49 32.20 -52.88
CA ILE A 10 3.80 32.06 -51.58
C ILE A 10 4.12 30.71 -50.91
N PHE A 11 4.77 29.80 -51.64
CA PHE A 11 5.07 28.44 -51.17
C PHE A 11 5.99 28.42 -49.94
N THR A 12 7.09 29.17 -49.98
CA THR A 12 8.07 29.24 -48.88
C THR A 12 7.45 29.69 -47.57
N PRO A 13 6.70 30.82 -47.49
CA PRO A 13 6.08 31.24 -46.24
C PRO A 13 5.00 30.26 -45.75
N VAL A 14 4.23 29.63 -46.65
CA VAL A 14 3.22 28.63 -46.27
C VAL A 14 3.87 27.39 -45.65
N ILE A 15 4.94 26.86 -46.25
CA ILE A 15 5.68 25.71 -45.67
C ILE A 15 6.30 26.08 -44.32
N LEU A 16 6.89 27.27 -44.21
CA LEU A 16 7.51 27.71 -42.97
C LEU A 16 6.48 27.85 -41.84
N LEU A 17 5.26 28.31 -42.17
CA LEU A 17 4.13 28.39 -41.24
C LEU A 17 3.61 27.00 -40.85
N LEU A 18 3.48 26.06 -41.80
CA LEU A 18 3.10 24.68 -41.51
C LEU A 18 4.16 23.96 -40.67
N LEU A 19 5.44 24.20 -40.93
CA LEU A 19 6.55 23.59 -40.20
C LEU A 19 6.62 24.13 -38.76
N THR A 20 6.43 25.43 -38.57
CA THR A 20 6.35 26.03 -37.23
C THR A 20 5.14 25.55 -36.45
N MET A 21 3.96 25.45 -37.08
CA MET A 21 2.78 24.86 -36.45
C MET A 21 2.99 23.38 -36.09
N SER A 22 3.65 22.61 -36.95
CA SER A 22 3.99 21.20 -36.68
C SER A 22 4.95 21.07 -35.50
N LEU A 23 6.00 21.90 -35.45
CA LEU A 23 6.93 21.92 -34.32
C LEU A 23 6.21 22.29 -33.01
N MET A 24 5.39 23.35 -33.02
CA MET A 24 4.63 23.78 -31.84
C MET A 24 3.68 22.68 -31.38
N GLY A 25 2.98 22.01 -32.30
CA GLY A 25 2.10 20.88 -31.98
C GLY A 25 2.84 19.74 -31.28
N ASN A 26 4.00 19.35 -31.80
CA ASN A 26 4.82 18.30 -31.20
C ASN A 26 5.32 18.68 -29.79
N VAL A 27 5.78 19.93 -29.60
CA VAL A 27 6.22 20.42 -28.28
C VAL A 27 5.06 20.41 -27.29
N VAL A 28 3.86 20.86 -27.69
CA VAL A 28 2.66 20.85 -26.84
C VAL A 28 2.26 19.43 -26.46
N LEU A 29 2.23 18.51 -27.43
CA LEU A 29 1.90 17.10 -27.17
C LEU A 29 2.92 16.44 -26.23
N TYR A 30 4.21 16.71 -26.44
CA TYR A 30 5.27 16.18 -25.59
C TYR A 30 5.21 16.73 -24.17
N THR A 31 4.93 18.03 -24.03
CA THR A 31 4.74 18.68 -22.72
C THR A 31 3.56 18.07 -21.97
N LYS A 32 2.41 17.90 -22.64
CA LYS A 32 1.23 17.24 -22.06
C LYS A 32 1.53 15.80 -21.63
N LYS A 33 2.27 15.06 -22.44
CA LYS A 33 2.69 13.69 -22.10
C LYS A 33 3.55 13.66 -20.85
N ILE A 34 4.57 14.52 -20.76
CA ILE A 34 5.45 14.61 -19.58
C ILE A 34 4.63 14.94 -18.33
N GLN A 35 3.72 15.92 -18.41
CA GLN A 35 2.86 16.30 -17.30
C GLN A 35 2.00 15.12 -16.84
N ASN A 36 1.34 14.43 -17.77
CA ASN A 36 0.50 13.28 -17.44
C ASN A 36 1.31 12.11 -16.83
N ASP A 37 2.51 11.85 -17.35
CA ASP A 37 3.41 10.83 -16.81
C ASP A 37 3.87 11.20 -15.38
N GLN A 38 4.11 12.48 -15.12
CA GLN A 38 4.47 12.99 -13.80
C GLN A 38 3.30 12.87 -12.82
N ASP A 39 2.09 13.28 -13.22
CA ASP A 39 0.89 13.17 -12.39
C ASP A 39 0.58 11.71 -12.02
N THR A 40 0.74 10.80 -12.98
CA THR A 40 0.57 9.36 -12.76
C THR A 40 1.57 8.82 -11.73
N LYS A 41 2.84 9.24 -11.83
CA LYS A 41 3.87 8.86 -10.85
C LYS A 41 3.56 9.41 -9.47
N VAL A 42 3.15 10.68 -9.37
CA VAL A 42 2.79 11.31 -8.10
C VAL A 42 1.60 10.59 -7.45
N ALA A 43 0.56 10.27 -8.24
CA ALA A 43 -0.58 9.50 -7.75
C ALA A 43 -0.16 8.13 -7.19
N ARG A 44 0.70 7.40 -7.91
CA ARG A 44 1.23 6.12 -7.44
C ARG A 44 2.07 6.26 -6.16
N GLY A 45 2.94 7.26 -6.11
CA GLY A 45 3.75 7.55 -4.92
C GLY A 45 2.89 7.85 -3.69
N ASN A 46 1.85 8.65 -3.86
CA ASN A 46 0.87 8.93 -2.81
C ASN A 46 0.15 7.65 -2.34
N THR A 47 -0.22 6.76 -3.26
CA THR A 47 -0.81 5.45 -2.90
C THR A 47 0.15 4.62 -2.04
N ILE A 48 1.44 4.58 -2.36
CA ILE A 48 2.46 3.84 -1.58
C ILE A 48 2.61 4.47 -0.19
N ILE A 49 2.72 5.80 -0.11
CA ILE A 49 2.83 6.51 1.17
C ILE A 49 1.60 6.27 2.04
N GLN A 50 0.41 6.40 1.46
CA GLN A 50 -0.85 6.17 2.17
C GLN A 50 -0.95 4.74 2.69
N SER A 51 -0.77 3.76 1.80
CA SER A 51 -0.88 2.35 2.16
C SER A 51 0.19 1.95 3.17
N GLY A 52 1.41 2.47 3.08
CA GLY A 52 2.48 2.24 4.06
C GLY A 52 2.15 2.82 5.44
N ASN A 53 1.66 4.06 5.51
CA ASN A 53 1.26 4.70 6.76
C ASN A 53 0.06 4.00 7.42
N GLU A 54 -0.95 3.64 6.63
CA GLU A 54 -2.12 2.88 7.12
C GLU A 54 -1.71 1.46 7.57
N THR A 55 -0.76 0.82 6.88
CA THR A 55 -0.18 -0.47 7.27
C THR A 55 0.55 -0.40 8.61
N LYS A 56 1.38 0.63 8.80
CA LYS A 56 2.09 0.89 10.06
C LYS A 56 1.10 1.07 11.22
N GLY A 57 0.05 1.86 11.00
CA GLY A 57 -1.02 2.07 11.98
C GLY A 57 -1.81 0.80 12.28
N HIS A 58 -2.14 0.01 11.26
CA HIS A 58 -2.86 -1.25 11.39
C HIS A 58 -2.13 -2.25 12.29
N PHE A 59 -0.82 -2.45 12.07
CA PHE A 59 -0.06 -3.42 12.85
C PHE A 59 0.03 -3.04 14.32
N LYS A 60 0.32 -1.76 14.61
CA LYS A 60 0.37 -1.23 15.96
C LYS A 60 -0.98 -1.35 16.67
N LEU A 61 -2.07 -0.95 16.01
CA LEU A 61 -3.41 -0.96 16.58
C LEU A 61 -3.86 -2.37 16.98
N ILE A 62 -3.62 -3.37 16.13
CA ILE A 62 -3.99 -4.76 16.42
C ILE A 62 -3.14 -5.33 17.54
N ALA A 63 -1.81 -5.11 17.52
CA ALA A 63 -0.93 -5.57 18.59
C ALA A 63 -1.34 -4.97 19.95
N ASP A 64 -1.53 -3.65 20.01
CA ASP A 64 -1.88 -2.95 21.25
C ASP A 64 -3.26 -3.37 21.77
N THR A 65 -4.25 -3.53 20.88
CA THR A 65 -5.62 -3.93 21.28
C THR A 65 -5.68 -5.41 21.68
N ALA A 66 -4.94 -6.29 20.99
CA ALA A 66 -4.86 -7.70 21.36
C ALA A 66 -4.15 -7.88 22.71
N GLN A 67 -3.10 -7.09 22.99
CA GLN A 67 -2.43 -7.09 24.28
C GLN A 67 -3.38 -6.62 25.39
N HIS A 68 -4.11 -5.52 25.16
CA HIS A 68 -5.10 -5.02 26.11
C HIS A 68 -6.19 -6.06 26.43
N MET A 69 -6.63 -6.82 25.43
CA MET A 69 -7.60 -7.92 25.59
C MET A 69 -7.05 -9.10 26.40
N LEU A 70 -5.74 -9.37 26.33
CA LEU A 70 -5.08 -10.37 27.18
C LEU A 70 -4.96 -9.90 28.63
N ASP A 71 -4.63 -8.62 28.82
CA ASP A 71 -4.38 -8.03 30.14
C ASP A 71 -5.67 -7.83 30.93
N LYS A 72 -6.80 -7.54 30.26
CA LYS A 72 -8.12 -7.33 30.89
C LYS A 72 -9.06 -8.50 30.62
N GLN A 73 -9.34 -9.28 31.67
CA GLN A 73 -10.17 -10.49 31.57
C GLN A 73 -11.66 -10.27 31.91
N ASP A 74 -12.10 -9.03 32.13
CA ASP A 74 -13.52 -8.74 32.35
C ASP A 74 -14.32 -8.77 31.04
N VAL A 75 -15.58 -9.20 31.12
CA VAL A 75 -16.44 -9.41 29.95
C VAL A 75 -16.71 -8.12 29.17
N PRO A 76 -17.01 -6.96 29.80
CA PRO A 76 -17.20 -5.70 29.08
C PRO A 76 -15.96 -5.23 28.30
N SER A 77 -14.77 -5.22 28.92
CA SER A 77 -13.52 -4.82 28.24
C SER A 77 -13.21 -5.74 27.07
N ARG A 78 -13.39 -7.05 27.27
CA ARG A 78 -13.15 -8.06 26.23
C ARG A 78 -14.04 -7.87 25.00
N LEU A 79 -15.33 -7.54 25.19
CA LEU A 79 -16.25 -7.27 24.09
C LEU A 79 -15.89 -5.97 23.35
N ALA A 80 -15.49 -4.93 24.08
CA ALA A 80 -15.03 -3.67 23.49
C ALA A 80 -13.75 -3.88 22.64
N ASP A 81 -12.77 -4.61 23.18
CA ASP A 81 -11.52 -4.91 22.47
C ASP A 81 -11.75 -5.79 21.25
N LYS A 82 -12.62 -6.80 21.34
CA LYS A 82 -13.02 -7.61 20.19
C LYS A 82 -13.63 -6.74 19.09
N SER A 83 -14.54 -5.83 19.44
CA SER A 83 -15.16 -4.91 18.48
C SER A 83 -14.11 -4.02 17.82
N LYS A 84 -13.18 -3.46 18.60
CA LYS A 84 -12.09 -2.62 18.12
C LYS A 84 -11.11 -3.39 17.21
N LEU A 85 -10.79 -4.64 17.55
CA LEU A 85 -9.99 -5.53 16.71
C LEU A 85 -10.68 -5.78 15.37
N LEU A 86 -11.96 -6.15 15.37
CA LEU A 86 -12.71 -6.37 14.13
C LEU A 86 -12.81 -5.11 13.27
N ALA A 87 -12.95 -3.93 13.88
CA ALA A 87 -12.92 -2.66 13.18
C ALA A 87 -11.54 -2.37 12.55
N ALA A 88 -10.45 -2.72 13.22
CA ALA A 88 -9.10 -2.55 12.67
C ALA A 88 -8.84 -3.37 11.40
N PHE A 89 -9.56 -4.48 11.19
CA PHE A 89 -9.47 -5.25 9.93
C PHE A 89 -10.08 -4.54 8.72
N GLN A 90 -10.79 -3.41 8.90
CA GLN A 90 -11.22 -2.57 7.78
C GLN A 90 -10.04 -1.95 7.02
N THR A 91 -8.88 -1.78 7.68
CA THR A 91 -7.65 -1.27 7.04
C THR A 91 -6.75 -2.38 6.49
N ALA A 92 -7.12 -3.66 6.64
CA ALA A 92 -6.36 -4.79 6.08
C ALA A 92 -6.10 -4.69 4.56
N PRO A 93 -7.01 -4.15 3.71
CA PRO A 93 -6.74 -3.94 2.29
C PRO A 93 -5.51 -3.06 2.01
N GLN A 94 -5.14 -2.17 2.94
CA GLN A 94 -3.98 -1.30 2.78
C GLN A 94 -2.67 -2.05 2.93
N VAL A 95 -2.64 -3.04 3.83
CA VAL A 95 -1.49 -3.94 3.97
C VAL A 95 -1.28 -4.72 2.68
N ILE A 96 -2.38 -5.24 2.10
CA ILE A 96 -2.36 -5.95 0.83
C ILE A 96 -1.90 -5.03 -0.30
N GLN A 97 -2.43 -3.79 -0.35
CA GLN A 97 -2.06 -2.81 -1.35
C GLN A 97 -0.58 -2.42 -1.27
N PHE A 98 -0.04 -2.23 -0.05
CA PHE A 98 1.36 -1.90 0.16
C PHE A 98 2.29 -3.02 -0.34
N ILE A 99 1.98 -4.27 0.00
CA ILE A 99 2.74 -5.44 -0.47
C ILE A 99 2.64 -5.57 -1.99
N LYS A 100 1.46 -5.40 -2.57
CA LYS A 100 1.24 -5.47 -4.01
C LYS A 100 2.00 -4.39 -4.78
N GLU A 101 2.02 -3.14 -4.29
CA GLU A 101 2.82 -2.08 -4.91
C GLU A 101 4.32 -2.40 -4.89
N ALA A 102 4.78 -3.06 -3.83
CA ALA A 102 6.16 -3.49 -3.72
C ALA A 102 6.50 -4.62 -4.71
N GLU A 103 5.60 -5.59 -4.91
CA GLU A 103 5.73 -6.62 -5.95
C GLU A 103 5.77 -6.01 -7.36
N ILE A 104 4.89 -5.04 -7.64
CA ILE A 104 4.88 -4.31 -8.92
C ILE A 104 6.21 -3.57 -9.13
N SER A 105 6.74 -2.93 -8.08
CA SER A 105 8.02 -2.21 -8.14
C SER A 105 9.22 -3.16 -8.29
N LYS A 106 9.18 -4.35 -7.71
CA LYS A 106 10.22 -5.39 -7.88
C LYS A 106 10.10 -6.12 -9.23
N GLY A 107 8.92 -6.09 -9.86
CA GLY A 107 8.63 -6.77 -11.13
C GLY A 107 8.40 -8.28 -11.00
N GLN A 108 8.24 -8.79 -9.78
CA GLN A 108 8.01 -10.19 -9.49
C GLN A 108 7.16 -10.32 -8.21
N SER A 109 6.29 -11.33 -8.15
CA SER A 109 5.61 -11.65 -6.91
C SER A 109 6.61 -12.14 -5.88
N PHE A 110 6.44 -11.74 -4.63
CA PHE A 110 7.33 -12.15 -3.56
C PHE A 110 7.28 -13.66 -3.33
N GLN A 111 6.12 -14.30 -3.49
CA GLN A 111 5.97 -15.75 -3.33
C GLN A 111 4.84 -16.32 -4.22
N ALA A 112 5.21 -16.81 -5.41
CA ALA A 112 4.26 -17.36 -6.39
C ALA A 112 3.49 -18.63 -5.91
N ASP A 113 4.01 -19.34 -4.90
CA ASP A 113 3.52 -20.66 -4.47
C ASP A 113 2.96 -20.71 -3.04
N LYS A 114 2.82 -19.58 -2.33
CA LYS A 114 2.49 -19.58 -0.90
C LYS A 114 1.30 -18.70 -0.54
N GLN A 115 0.70 -18.96 0.62
CA GLN A 115 -0.45 -18.20 1.14
C GLN A 115 -0.15 -16.70 1.15
N ASP A 116 -0.99 -15.96 0.44
CA ASP A 116 -0.97 -14.52 0.33
C ASP A 116 -1.34 -13.83 1.67
N ALA A 117 -0.86 -12.60 1.91
CA ALA A 117 -1.24 -11.79 3.07
C ALA A 117 -2.76 -11.68 3.21
N SER A 118 -3.49 -11.66 2.08
CA SER A 118 -4.95 -11.72 2.05
C SER A 118 -5.52 -12.95 2.77
N ALA A 119 -4.92 -14.14 2.55
CA ALA A 119 -5.35 -15.37 3.19
C ALA A 119 -5.10 -15.33 4.71
N PHE A 120 -3.94 -14.84 5.13
CA PHE A 120 -3.62 -14.62 6.54
C PHE A 120 -4.63 -13.69 7.22
N MET A 121 -4.89 -12.53 6.62
CA MET A 121 -5.82 -11.53 7.17
C MET A 121 -7.24 -12.11 7.32
N LYS A 122 -7.72 -12.84 6.32
CA LYS A 122 -9.03 -13.49 6.35
C LYS A 122 -9.13 -14.56 7.45
N GLN A 123 -8.08 -15.37 7.64
CA GLN A 123 -8.04 -16.39 8.69
C GLN A 123 -7.98 -15.75 10.07
N ALA A 124 -7.13 -14.73 10.27
CA ALA A 124 -7.03 -13.98 11.51
C ALA A 124 -8.38 -13.32 11.88
N GLN A 125 -9.03 -12.65 10.92
CA GLN A 125 -10.35 -12.04 11.12
C GLN A 125 -11.41 -13.09 11.49
N THR A 126 -11.43 -14.23 10.81
CA THR A 126 -12.39 -15.31 11.09
C THR A 126 -12.22 -15.85 12.52
N ARG A 127 -10.98 -16.04 12.97
CA ARG A 127 -10.71 -16.48 14.34
C ARG A 127 -11.07 -15.43 15.37
N LEU A 128 -10.81 -14.14 15.09
CA LEU A 128 -11.22 -13.03 15.96
C LEU A 128 -12.74 -12.92 16.11
N THR A 129 -13.51 -13.17 15.04
CA THR A 129 -14.98 -13.19 15.11
C THR A 129 -15.50 -14.27 16.07
N ASN A 130 -14.81 -15.40 16.16
CA ASN A 130 -15.18 -16.52 17.03
C ASN A 130 -14.60 -16.42 18.45
N LEU A 131 -13.66 -15.50 18.68
CA LEU A 131 -12.96 -15.31 19.95
C LEU A 131 -13.93 -14.85 21.06
N GLY A 132 -13.87 -15.50 22.23
CA GLY A 132 -14.57 -15.04 23.43
C GLY A 132 -16.09 -15.12 23.37
N ASN A 133 -16.67 -15.92 22.47
CA ASN A 133 -18.12 -16.17 22.36
C ASN A 133 -18.65 -17.11 23.46
N HIS A 134 -18.05 -17.08 24.65
CA HIS A 134 -18.41 -17.93 25.77
C HIS A 134 -18.32 -17.16 27.09
N GLU A 135 -19.04 -17.67 28.09
CA GLU A 135 -19.01 -17.15 29.44
C GLU A 135 -17.74 -17.61 30.15
N GLY A 136 -17.13 -16.72 30.93
CA GLY A 136 -15.89 -16.99 31.66
C GLY A 136 -14.63 -16.40 31.03
N PRO A 137 -13.44 -16.75 31.54
CA PRO A 137 -12.15 -16.26 31.06
C PRO A 137 -11.80 -16.85 29.70
N LEU A 138 -10.87 -16.21 28.98
CA LEU A 138 -10.36 -16.73 27.70
C LEU A 138 -9.81 -18.15 27.87
N LYS A 139 -10.11 -19.01 26.91
CA LYS A 139 -9.59 -20.37 26.87
C LYS A 139 -8.09 -20.35 26.52
N ALA A 140 -7.39 -21.43 26.86
CA ALA A 140 -5.96 -21.54 26.58
C ALA A 140 -5.63 -21.37 25.09
N ASN A 141 -6.43 -21.95 24.20
CA ASN A 141 -6.29 -21.83 22.74
C ASN A 141 -6.56 -20.41 22.21
N GLU A 142 -7.44 -19.65 22.86
CA GLU A 142 -7.73 -18.25 22.51
C GLU A 142 -6.59 -17.33 22.95
N THR A 143 -6.03 -17.61 24.12
CA THR A 143 -4.86 -16.92 24.67
C THR A 143 -3.64 -17.15 23.78
N GLU A 144 -3.39 -18.40 23.38
CA GLU A 144 -2.30 -18.76 22.46
C GLU A 144 -2.46 -18.10 21.08
N PHE A 145 -3.69 -18.06 20.55
CA PHE A 145 -3.98 -17.35 19.31
C PHE A 145 -3.67 -15.84 19.44
N LEU A 146 -4.13 -15.18 20.51
CA LEU A 146 -3.87 -13.76 20.74
C LEU A 146 -2.38 -13.48 20.92
N GLN A 147 -1.65 -14.32 21.65
CA GLN A 147 -0.19 -14.19 21.80
C GLN A 147 0.54 -14.34 20.46
N GLY A 148 0.15 -15.32 19.64
CA GLY A 148 0.68 -15.49 18.29
C GLY A 148 0.39 -14.29 17.39
N LEU A 149 -0.82 -13.73 17.50
CA LEU A 149 -1.24 -12.54 16.78
C LEU A 149 -0.41 -11.32 17.20
N ILE A 150 -0.28 -11.07 18.49
CA ILE A 150 0.52 -9.98 19.05
C ILE A 150 1.96 -10.07 18.56
N LYS A 151 2.60 -11.24 18.71
CA LYS A 151 3.99 -11.44 18.28
C LYS A 151 4.19 -11.17 16.79
N THR A 152 3.27 -11.65 15.95
CA THR A 152 3.32 -11.44 14.49
C THR A 152 3.17 -9.97 14.15
N TYR A 153 2.15 -9.31 14.72
CA TYR A 153 1.84 -7.92 14.41
C TYR A 153 2.87 -6.94 15.00
N GLN A 154 3.50 -7.26 16.14
CA GLN A 154 4.65 -6.52 16.67
C GLN A 154 5.86 -6.61 15.75
N ALA A 155 6.22 -7.81 15.27
CA ALA A 155 7.32 -7.98 14.32
C ALA A 155 7.06 -7.23 13.00
N CYS A 156 5.81 -7.20 12.53
CA CYS A 156 5.41 -6.38 11.39
C CYS A 156 5.49 -4.88 11.68
N ALA A 157 5.07 -4.43 12.86
CA ALA A 157 5.17 -3.03 13.28
C ALA A 157 6.62 -2.56 13.40
N GLU A 158 7.51 -3.40 13.94
CA GLU A 158 8.96 -3.14 14.00
C GLU A 158 9.56 -3.03 12.60
N THR A 159 9.14 -3.90 11.67
CA THR A 159 9.58 -3.84 10.26
C THR A 159 9.15 -2.52 9.59
N MET A 160 7.98 -1.99 9.94
CA MET A 160 7.46 -0.72 9.42
C MET A 160 7.90 0.52 10.22
N GLN A 161 8.63 0.35 11.32
CA GLN A 161 9.07 1.47 12.14
C GLN A 161 9.91 2.51 11.36
N PRO A 162 10.85 2.10 10.48
CA PRO A 162 11.66 3.04 9.70
C PRO A 162 10.90 3.75 8.58
N PHE A 163 9.68 3.30 8.25
CA PHE A 163 8.86 3.97 7.23
C PHE A 163 8.39 5.32 7.78
N ASP A 164 9.08 6.39 7.38
CA ASP A 164 8.85 7.76 7.84
C ASP A 164 8.52 8.66 6.64
N HIS A 165 7.27 8.56 6.18
CA HIS A 165 6.73 9.35 5.08
C HIS A 165 5.44 10.06 5.51
N ASP A 166 5.53 10.82 6.60
CA ASP A 166 4.37 11.47 7.20
C ASP A 166 3.91 12.73 6.44
N THR A 167 4.78 13.29 5.59
CA THR A 167 4.48 14.53 4.85
C THR A 167 4.02 14.23 3.42
N TRP A 168 2.81 14.66 3.10
CA TRP A 168 2.26 14.59 1.75
C TRP A 168 2.84 15.72 0.89
N SER A 169 3.72 15.38 -0.03
CA SER A 169 4.27 16.33 -1.00
C SER A 169 4.58 15.64 -2.31
N GLN A 170 4.55 16.40 -3.41
CA GLN A 170 4.92 15.89 -4.73
C GLN A 170 6.35 15.32 -4.74
N THR A 171 7.27 15.98 -4.03
CA THR A 171 8.65 15.53 -3.88
C THR A 171 8.70 14.17 -3.19
N ASN A 172 8.01 13.99 -2.05
CA ASN A 172 8.01 12.72 -1.34
C ASN A 172 7.38 11.58 -2.15
N ALA A 173 6.28 11.88 -2.86
CA ALA A 173 5.63 10.93 -3.76
C ALA A 173 6.54 10.49 -4.93
N LEU A 174 7.44 11.34 -5.39
CA LEU A 174 8.42 10.95 -6.40
C LEU A 174 9.62 10.22 -5.78
N THR A 175 10.06 10.64 -4.60
CA THR A 175 11.18 10.00 -3.87
C THR A 175 10.88 8.54 -3.52
N ILE A 176 9.66 8.24 -3.04
CA ILE A 176 9.27 6.86 -2.68
C ILE A 176 9.33 5.90 -3.87
N LEU A 177 9.17 6.38 -5.11
CA LEU A 177 9.28 5.55 -6.30
C LEU A 177 10.72 5.17 -6.66
N VAL A 178 11.69 5.93 -6.14
CA VAL A 178 13.13 5.69 -6.35
C VAL A 178 13.72 4.93 -5.18
N ASP A 179 13.19 5.18 -3.98
CA ASP A 179 13.54 4.43 -2.78
C ASP A 179 13.18 2.94 -2.95
N LYS A 180 14.11 2.07 -2.53
CA LYS A 180 13.96 0.62 -2.57
C LYS A 180 13.81 0.01 -1.18
N GLU A 181 14.01 0.79 -0.12
CA GLU A 181 13.97 0.29 1.25
C GLU A 181 12.55 -0.19 1.62
N TRP A 182 11.52 0.58 1.26
CA TRP A 182 10.13 0.18 1.50
C TRP A 182 9.73 -1.13 0.78
N VAL A 183 10.35 -1.44 -0.36
CA VAL A 183 10.11 -2.71 -1.07
C VAL A 183 10.65 -3.89 -0.25
N ALA A 184 11.84 -3.73 0.33
CA ALA A 184 12.42 -4.74 1.22
C ALA A 184 11.61 -4.90 2.52
N MET A 185 11.04 -3.80 3.05
CA MET A 185 10.12 -3.85 4.19
C MET A 185 8.87 -4.67 3.84
N ALA A 186 8.25 -4.41 2.68
CA ALA A 186 7.07 -5.15 2.23
C ALA A 186 7.35 -6.65 2.01
N GLU A 187 8.51 -7.01 1.47
CA GLU A 187 8.93 -8.41 1.34
C GLU A 187 9.07 -9.08 2.71
N LYS A 188 9.71 -8.40 3.67
CA LYS A 188 9.85 -8.89 5.04
C LYS A 188 8.50 -8.99 5.76
N LEU A 189 7.56 -8.08 5.50
CA LEU A 189 6.19 -8.16 6.00
C LEU A 189 5.49 -9.42 5.48
N GLN A 190 5.52 -9.64 4.17
CA GLN A 190 4.93 -10.84 3.55
C GLN A 190 5.51 -12.12 4.18
N GLN A 191 6.83 -12.16 4.38
CA GLN A 191 7.49 -13.29 5.03
C GLN A 191 7.04 -13.47 6.49
N THR A 192 6.96 -12.38 7.26
CA THR A 192 6.54 -12.44 8.67
C THR A 192 5.10 -12.93 8.83
N LEU A 193 4.20 -12.48 7.95
CA LEU A 193 2.80 -12.95 7.92
C LEU A 193 2.71 -14.42 7.53
N HIS A 194 3.56 -14.87 6.60
CA HIS A 194 3.62 -16.27 6.16
C HIS A 194 4.17 -17.21 7.25
N ASP A 195 5.24 -16.80 7.93
CA ASP A 195 5.89 -17.60 8.98
C ASP A 195 5.13 -17.52 10.32
N SER A 196 3.98 -16.83 10.33
CA SER A 196 3.22 -16.59 11.54
C SER A 196 2.73 -17.89 12.20
N PRO A 197 2.95 -18.05 13.52
CA PRO A 197 2.41 -19.20 14.25
C PRO A 197 0.88 -19.25 14.21
N VAL A 198 0.21 -18.11 13.96
CA VAL A 198 -1.25 -18.02 13.87
C VAL A 198 -1.83 -18.93 12.78
N LEU A 199 -1.09 -19.15 11.69
CA LEU A 199 -1.49 -20.03 10.59
C LEU A 199 -1.39 -21.51 10.97
N ASN A 200 -0.43 -21.87 11.83
CA ASN A 200 -0.16 -23.24 12.25
C ASN A 200 -1.07 -23.70 13.40
N LEU A 201 -1.68 -22.78 14.14
CA LEU A 201 -2.64 -23.05 15.22
C LEU A 201 -4.03 -23.52 14.72
N SER A 202 -4.14 -23.92 13.45
CA SER A 202 -5.36 -24.46 12.81
C SER A 202 -5.25 -25.94 12.45
N LYS A 203 -4.19 -26.64 12.90
CA LYS A 203 -4.08 -28.10 12.83
C LYS A 203 -4.31 -28.73 14.20
#